data_AF-D6MKH1-F1
#
_entry.id   AF-D6MKH1-F1
#
_cell.length_a   1.000
_cell.length_b   1.000
_cell.length_c   1.000
_cell.angle_alpha   90.00
_cell.angle_beta   90.00
_cell.angle_gamma   90.00
#
_symmetry.space_group_name_H-M   'P 1'
#
loop_
_entity.id
_entity.type
_entity.pdbx_description
1 polymer ?
#
loop_
_entity_poly.entity_id
_entity_poly.type
_entity_poly.pdbx_seq_one_letter_code
_entity_poly.pdbx_strand_id
1 'polypeptide(L)'
;MEINKEEKELGFPFFIARRRRFKPDDPFFAAGKIERELLAKQVALDLTEDERYQIQKMEDADNIVHCPIVGCGVRLNCLEDFEDHYHARHTSSCSVCSRVYPTSRLLSIHVSEVHDSFFQAKVARGFPMYECLVEGCGVKLKSYTSRQQHLIDKHKFPTSFEFFRKVKPSKHQRQ
;
A
#
# COMPACT_ATOMS: atom_id res chain seq x y z
N MET A 1 69.97 -17.30 81.21
CA MET A 1 69.91 -18.44 80.28
C MET A 1 68.69 -18.24 79.41
N GLU A 2 68.90 -17.83 78.15
CA GLU A 2 68.65 -18.70 76.98
C GLU A 2 67.49 -19.71 77.13
N ILE A 3 66.49 -19.80 76.24
CA ILE A 3 66.60 -19.86 74.76
C ILE A 3 65.19 -19.87 74.11
N ASN A 4 65.10 -19.31 72.89
CA ASN A 4 64.15 -19.53 71.77
C ASN A 4 62.70 -19.02 71.89
N LYS A 5 62.22 -17.99 71.18
CA LYS A 5 62.32 -17.60 69.75
C LYS A 5 61.77 -18.66 68.78
N GLU A 6 60.47 -18.55 68.49
CA GLU A 6 59.87 -18.79 67.15
C GLU A 6 58.35 -18.50 67.20
N GLU A 7 57.97 -17.22 67.20
CA GLU A 7 56.64 -16.84 66.71
C GLU A 7 56.80 -16.50 65.23
N LYS A 8 56.41 -17.46 64.38
CA LYS A 8 56.36 -17.30 62.94
C LYS A 8 55.46 -16.10 62.62
N GLU A 9 56.04 -15.06 62.03
CA GLU A 9 55.31 -14.00 61.35
C GLU A 9 54.50 -14.62 60.22
N LEU A 10 53.26 -15.01 60.52
CA LEU A 10 52.24 -15.28 59.51
C LEU A 10 51.88 -13.92 58.90
N GLY A 11 52.60 -13.56 57.84
CA GLY A 11 52.46 -12.32 57.08
C GLY A 11 51.15 -12.22 56.33
N PHE A 12 50.02 -12.12 57.04
CA PHE A 12 48.78 -11.56 56.52
C PHE A 12 48.04 -10.82 57.64
N PRO A 13 47.99 -9.47 57.60
CA PRO A 13 47.24 -8.72 58.58
C PRO A 13 45.75 -9.06 58.42
N PHE A 14 45.15 -9.48 59.51
CA PHE A 14 43.76 -9.87 59.69
C PHE A 14 42.81 -8.93 58.91
N PHE A 15 42.02 -9.46 57.98
CA PHE A 15 40.98 -8.68 57.32
C PHE A 15 39.88 -8.36 58.34
N ILE A 16 39.90 -7.15 58.88
CA ILE A 16 38.84 -6.67 59.77
C ILE A 16 37.69 -6.17 58.91
N ALA A 17 36.55 -6.84 58.98
CA ALA A 17 35.33 -6.39 58.31
C ALA A 17 34.91 -5.02 58.85
N ARG A 18 35.10 -3.97 58.03
CA ARG A 18 34.60 -2.62 58.34
C ARG A 18 33.34 -2.35 57.54
N ARG A 19 32.27 -1.95 58.23
CA ARG A 19 31.07 -1.40 57.60
C ARG A 19 31.42 -0.08 56.92
N ARG A 20 31.32 -0.04 55.61
CA ARG A 20 31.38 1.21 54.83
C ARG A 20 29.96 1.77 54.73
N ARG A 21 29.78 3.02 55.15
CA ARG A 21 28.52 3.74 54.97
C ARG A 21 28.62 4.53 53.68
N PHE A 22 27.82 4.16 52.68
CA PHE A 22 27.72 4.89 51.42
C PHE A 22 26.46 5.74 51.43
N LYS A 23 26.54 6.92 50.80
CA LYS A 23 25.34 7.74 50.57
C LYS A 23 24.54 7.14 49.39
N PRO A 24 23.23 7.43 49.26
CA PRO A 24 22.43 6.92 48.14
C PRO A 24 22.96 7.32 46.75
N ASP A 25 23.69 8.42 46.66
CA ASP A 25 24.32 8.92 45.42
C ASP A 25 25.81 8.60 45.30
N ASP A 26 26.30 7.67 46.12
CA ASP A 26 27.69 7.23 46.04
C ASP A 26 27.97 6.50 44.71
N PRO A 27 29.12 6.77 44.06
CA PRO A 27 29.54 6.08 42.84
C PRO A 27 29.55 4.55 42.95
N PHE A 28 29.69 4.01 44.16
CA PHE A 28 29.55 2.57 44.43
C PHE A 28 28.25 1.98 43.86
N PHE A 29 27.14 2.73 43.88
CA PHE A 29 25.85 2.27 43.38
C PHE A 29 25.59 2.57 41.90
N ALA A 30 26.52 3.23 41.18
CA ALA A 30 26.28 3.68 39.81
C ALA A 30 25.92 2.54 38.86
N ALA A 31 26.66 1.42 38.92
CA ALA A 31 26.40 0.24 38.09
C ALA A 31 25.00 -0.35 38.36
N GLY A 32 24.62 -0.50 39.62
CA GLY A 32 23.29 -1.01 40.00
C GLY A 32 22.15 -0.05 39.65
N LYS A 33 22.38 1.27 39.69
CA LYS A 33 21.40 2.26 39.23
C LYS A 33 21.14 2.13 37.73
N ILE A 34 22.19 1.95 36.92
CA ILE A 34 22.09 1.73 35.48
C ILE A 34 21.35 0.41 35.17
N GLU A 35 21.72 -0.68 35.84
CA GLU A 35 21.08 -1.99 35.67
C GLU A 35 19.57 -1.94 36.02
N ARG A 36 19.22 -1.32 37.15
CA ARG A 36 17.82 -1.14 37.55
C ARG A 36 17.02 -0.33 36.53
N GLU A 37 17.62 0.73 35.97
CA GLU A 37 16.95 1.54 34.95
C GLU A 37 16.74 0.75 33.65
N LEU A 38 17.71 -0.07 33.25
CA LEU A 38 17.60 -0.94 32.09
C LEU A 38 16.50 -1.99 32.29
N LEU A 39 16.46 -2.66 33.44
CA LEU A 39 15.42 -3.62 33.79
C LEU A 39 14.03 -2.97 33.84
N ALA A 40 13.92 -1.76 34.38
CA ALA A 40 12.65 -1.02 34.39
C ALA A 40 12.17 -0.66 32.98
N LYS A 41 13.09 -0.28 32.08
CA LYS A 41 12.78 -0.04 30.66
C LYS A 41 12.40 -1.34 29.93
N GLN A 42 13.07 -2.43 30.24
CA GLN A 42 12.77 -3.74 29.65
C GLN A 42 11.40 -4.24 30.08
N VAL A 43 11.05 -4.15 31.37
CA VAL A 43 9.70 -4.48 31.88
C VAL A 43 8.62 -3.60 31.25
N ALA A 44 8.92 -2.34 30.95
CA ALA A 44 8.00 -1.46 30.24
C ALA A 44 7.81 -1.82 28.75
N LEU A 45 8.73 -2.60 28.16
CA LEU A 45 8.68 -3.08 26.77
C LEU A 45 8.29 -4.55 26.65
N ASP A 46 8.35 -5.32 27.74
CA ASP A 46 7.92 -6.71 27.82
C ASP A 46 6.39 -6.77 27.75
N LEU A 47 5.88 -6.67 26.53
CA LEU A 47 4.48 -6.96 26.23
C LEU A 47 4.21 -8.42 26.56
N THR A 48 3.21 -8.66 27.39
CA THR A 48 2.70 -10.02 27.66
C THR A 48 2.25 -10.68 26.36
N GLU A 49 2.26 -12.02 26.31
CA GLU A 49 1.80 -12.77 25.14
C GLU A 49 0.37 -12.37 24.73
N ASP A 50 -0.48 -12.09 25.72
CA ASP A 50 -1.82 -11.57 25.50
C ASP A 50 -1.81 -10.17 24.87
N GLU A 51 -1.00 -9.23 25.35
CA GLU A 51 -0.87 -7.89 24.75
C GLU A 51 -0.34 -7.95 23.31
N ARG A 52 0.64 -8.82 23.03
CA ARG A 52 1.15 -9.06 21.68
C ARG A 52 0.05 -9.59 20.76
N TYR A 53 -0.75 -10.53 21.24
CA TYR A 53 -1.89 -11.07 20.50
C TYR A 53 -2.97 -10.01 20.26
N GLN A 54 -3.28 -9.15 21.24
CA GLN A 54 -4.24 -8.08 21.05
C GLN A 54 -3.75 -7.03 20.06
N ILE A 55 -2.46 -6.65 20.10
CA ILE A 55 -1.87 -5.71 19.14
C ILE A 55 -1.96 -6.27 17.72
N GLN A 56 -1.54 -7.53 17.52
CA GLN A 56 -1.63 -8.22 16.23
C GLN A 56 -3.09 -8.24 15.71
N LYS A 57 -4.03 -8.57 16.59
CA LYS A 57 -5.47 -8.63 16.24
C LYS A 57 -6.06 -7.27 15.89
N MET A 58 -5.55 -6.19 16.50
CA MET A 58 -5.96 -4.82 16.16
C MET A 58 -5.37 -4.38 14.81
N GLU A 59 -4.13 -4.75 14.50
CA GLU A 59 -3.49 -4.47 13.20
C GLU A 59 -4.21 -5.17 12.04
N ASP A 60 -4.73 -6.38 12.25
CA ASP A 60 -5.47 -7.13 11.23
C ASP A 60 -6.88 -6.57 10.96
N ALA A 61 -7.49 -5.89 11.94
CA ALA A 61 -8.86 -5.38 11.82
C ALA A 61 -8.96 -4.05 11.06
N ASP A 62 -7.90 -3.22 11.12
CA ASP A 62 -7.88 -1.87 10.53
C ASP A 62 -7.05 -1.78 9.24
N ASN A 63 -6.45 -2.86 8.75
CA ASN A 63 -5.70 -2.90 7.49
C ASN A 63 -6.58 -2.90 6.23
N ILE A 64 -7.77 -2.32 6.31
CA ILE A 64 -8.69 -2.25 5.18
C ILE A 64 -8.34 -1.03 4.32
N VAL A 65 -7.71 -1.29 3.19
CA VAL A 65 -7.34 -0.27 2.20
C VAL A 65 -8.52 -0.02 1.28
N HIS A 66 -8.89 1.25 1.10
CA HIS A 66 -9.95 1.68 0.21
C HIS A 66 -9.39 2.23 -1.10
N CYS A 67 -9.95 1.81 -2.24
CA CYS A 67 -9.58 2.40 -3.52
C CYS A 67 -10.11 3.85 -3.63
N PRO A 68 -9.26 4.87 -3.85
CA PRO A 68 -9.65 6.28 -3.84
C PRO A 68 -10.36 6.74 -5.12
N ILE A 69 -10.49 5.86 -6.13
CA ILE A 69 -11.05 6.22 -7.42
C ILE A 69 -12.57 6.30 -7.35
N VAL A 70 -13.10 7.47 -7.71
CA VAL A 70 -14.54 7.77 -7.70
C VAL A 70 -15.31 6.71 -8.49
N GLY A 71 -16.23 6.03 -7.81
CA GLY A 71 -17.06 4.97 -8.41
C GLY A 71 -16.46 3.56 -8.39
N CYS A 72 -15.24 3.37 -7.86
CA CYS A 72 -14.69 2.03 -7.64
C CYS A 72 -15.17 1.43 -6.30
N GLY A 73 -14.86 2.08 -5.18
CA GLY A 73 -15.36 1.71 -3.85
C GLY A 73 -14.91 0.34 -3.33
N VAL A 74 -13.92 -0.30 -3.97
CA VAL A 74 -13.39 -1.60 -3.56
C VAL A 74 -12.62 -1.45 -2.23
N ARG A 75 -12.84 -2.42 -1.33
CA ARG A 75 -12.14 -2.59 -0.06
C ARG A 75 -11.19 -3.77 -0.17
N LEU A 76 -9.97 -3.61 0.31
CA LEU A 76 -8.87 -4.55 0.16
C LEU A 76 -8.20 -4.77 1.50
N ASN A 77 -7.53 -5.91 1.67
CA ASN A 77 -7.03 -6.33 2.98
C ASN A 77 -5.57 -5.91 3.22
N CYS A 78 -4.87 -5.46 2.19
CA CYS A 78 -3.50 -4.95 2.28
C CYS A 78 -3.18 -3.99 1.11
N LEU A 79 -2.00 -3.38 1.16
CA LEU A 79 -1.52 -2.48 0.12
C LEU A 79 -1.17 -3.21 -1.19
N GLU A 80 -0.66 -4.45 -1.11
CA GLU A 80 -0.30 -5.25 -2.30
C GLU A 80 -1.54 -5.58 -3.14
N ASP A 81 -2.63 -6.02 -2.49
CA ASP A 81 -3.94 -6.20 -3.12
C ASP A 81 -4.44 -4.92 -3.81
N PHE A 82 -4.10 -3.74 -3.27
CA PHE A 82 -4.44 -2.44 -3.85
C PHE A 82 -3.64 -2.10 -5.08
N GLU A 83 -2.34 -2.39 -5.09
CA GLU A 83 -1.49 -2.20 -6.26
C GLU A 83 -1.96 -3.09 -7.42
N ASP A 84 -2.19 -4.38 -7.16
CA ASP A 84 -2.72 -5.31 -8.17
C ASP A 84 -4.09 -4.89 -8.69
N HIS A 85 -4.99 -4.49 -7.79
CA HIS A 85 -6.28 -3.93 -8.15
C HIS A 85 -6.15 -2.69 -9.02
N TYR A 86 -5.29 -1.75 -8.64
CA TYR A 86 -5.06 -0.52 -9.38
C TYR A 86 -4.48 -0.83 -10.76
N HIS A 87 -3.52 -1.75 -10.84
CA HIS A 87 -2.91 -2.16 -12.09
C HIS A 87 -3.92 -2.80 -13.04
N ALA A 88 -4.74 -3.70 -12.54
CA ALA A 88 -5.75 -4.41 -13.32
C ALA A 88 -6.93 -3.53 -13.74
N ARG A 89 -7.35 -2.58 -12.88
CA ARG A 89 -8.62 -1.85 -13.05
C ARG A 89 -8.50 -0.36 -13.28
N HIS A 90 -7.34 0.24 -13.11
CA HIS A 90 -7.18 1.70 -13.08
C HIS A 90 -6.02 2.26 -13.92
N THR A 91 -5.06 1.42 -14.32
CA THR A 91 -3.93 1.82 -15.18
C THR A 91 -4.36 2.55 -16.45
N SER A 92 -5.44 2.08 -17.10
CA SER A 92 -5.92 2.65 -18.37
C SER A 92 -7.10 3.60 -18.15
N SER A 93 -6.90 4.63 -17.32
CA SER A 93 -7.90 5.66 -17.03
C SER A 93 -7.68 6.95 -17.83
N CYS A 94 -8.77 7.57 -18.28
CA CYS A 94 -8.74 8.84 -18.99
C CYS A 94 -8.58 10.00 -18.01
N SER A 95 -7.57 10.85 -18.22
CA SER A 95 -7.34 12.04 -17.39
C SER A 95 -8.42 13.12 -17.52
N VAL A 96 -9.18 13.13 -18.61
CA VAL A 96 -10.19 14.18 -18.89
C VAL A 96 -11.55 13.83 -18.31
N CYS A 97 -12.01 12.58 -18.47
CA CYS A 97 -13.34 12.16 -18.04
C CYS A 97 -13.34 11.06 -16.97
N SER A 98 -12.17 10.66 -16.47
CA SER A 98 -11.96 9.65 -15.42
C SER A 98 -12.57 8.26 -15.73
N ARG A 99 -12.96 7.99 -16.98
CA ARG A 99 -13.41 6.67 -17.41
C ARG A 99 -12.23 5.71 -17.48
N VAL A 100 -12.48 4.46 -17.07
CA VAL A 100 -11.47 3.41 -17.11
C VAL A 100 -11.76 2.43 -18.23
N TYR A 101 -10.69 2.01 -18.91
CA TYR A 101 -10.71 1.08 -20.03
C TYR A 101 -9.95 -0.21 -19.69
N PRO A 102 -10.35 -1.37 -20.26
CA PRO A 102 -9.65 -2.64 -20.02
C PRO A 102 -8.21 -2.68 -20.54
N THR A 103 -7.90 -1.93 -21.60
CA THR A 103 -6.57 -1.89 -22.21
C THR A 103 -6.17 -0.47 -22.58
N SER A 104 -4.86 -0.22 -22.62
CA SER A 104 -4.29 1.08 -23.01
C SER A 104 -4.71 1.49 -24.43
N ARG A 105 -4.86 0.51 -25.34
CA ARG A 105 -5.37 0.76 -26.70
C ARG A 105 -6.80 1.29 -26.71
N LEU A 106 -7.70 0.73 -25.89
CA LEU A 106 -9.07 1.21 -25.82
C LEU A 106 -9.14 2.62 -25.21
N LEU A 107 -8.25 2.93 -24.26
CA LEU A 107 -8.08 4.29 -23.74
C LEU A 107 -7.60 5.25 -24.86
N SER A 108 -6.61 4.89 -25.66
CA SER A 108 -6.10 5.77 -26.72
C SER A 108 -7.13 6.01 -27.82
N ILE A 109 -7.91 4.99 -28.19
CA ILE A 109 -9.06 5.14 -29.09
C ILE A 109 -10.10 6.09 -28.49
N HIS A 110 -10.41 5.97 -27.20
CA HIS A 110 -11.33 6.90 -26.55
C HIS A 110 -10.83 8.35 -26.55
N VAL A 111 -9.56 8.58 -26.20
CA VAL A 111 -8.97 9.93 -26.19
C VAL A 111 -9.05 10.55 -27.58
N SER A 112 -8.70 9.81 -28.63
CA SER A 112 -8.80 10.32 -30.00
C SER A 112 -10.25 10.57 -30.43
N GLU A 113 -11.19 9.67 -30.13
CA GLU A 113 -12.57 9.83 -30.60
C GLU A 113 -13.39 10.88 -29.85
N VAL A 114 -13.13 11.05 -28.55
CA VAL A 114 -13.97 11.87 -27.66
C VAL A 114 -13.31 13.20 -27.32
N HIS A 115 -11.99 13.21 -27.12
CA HIS A 115 -11.27 14.37 -26.58
C HIS A 115 -10.37 15.08 -27.60
N ASP A 116 -10.09 14.46 -28.75
CA ASP A 116 -9.27 15.09 -29.79
C ASP A 116 -10.14 15.84 -30.82
N SER A 117 -10.05 17.18 -30.82
CA SER A 117 -10.71 18.03 -31.82
C SER A 117 -10.23 17.77 -33.24
N PHE A 118 -8.97 17.32 -33.42
CA PHE A 118 -8.43 17.02 -34.74
C PHE A 118 -9.09 15.78 -35.36
N PHE A 119 -9.45 14.80 -34.53
CA PHE A 119 -10.24 13.65 -34.96
C PHE A 119 -11.56 14.10 -35.58
N GLN A 120 -12.31 14.97 -34.89
CA GLN A 120 -13.59 15.48 -35.37
C GLN A 120 -13.44 16.25 -36.69
N ALA A 121 -12.39 17.08 -36.82
CA ALA A 121 -12.11 17.80 -38.06
C ALA A 121 -11.80 16.87 -39.24
N LYS A 122 -11.05 15.79 -39.02
CA LYS A 122 -10.76 14.79 -40.07
C LYS A 122 -12.01 13.99 -40.46
N VAL A 123 -12.83 13.59 -39.50
CA VAL A 123 -14.11 12.91 -39.78
C VAL A 123 -15.03 13.81 -40.59
N ALA A 124 -15.13 15.10 -40.27
CA ALA A 124 -15.93 16.06 -41.02
C ALA A 124 -15.48 16.21 -42.48
N ARG A 125 -14.19 15.99 -42.77
CA ARG A 125 -13.63 15.95 -44.14
C ARG A 125 -13.78 14.60 -44.82
N GLY A 126 -14.39 13.61 -44.18
CA GLY A 126 -14.65 12.28 -44.75
C GLY A 126 -13.50 11.28 -44.63
N PHE A 127 -12.47 11.57 -43.83
CA PHE A 127 -11.38 10.61 -43.60
C PHE A 127 -11.85 9.44 -42.70
N PRO A 128 -11.42 8.19 -42.99
CA PRO A 128 -11.73 7.04 -42.14
C PRO A 128 -10.86 7.06 -40.88
N MET A 129 -11.42 7.60 -39.80
CA MET A 129 -10.70 7.79 -38.53
C MET A 129 -11.03 6.73 -37.47
N TYR A 130 -12.19 6.08 -37.54
CA TYR A 130 -12.62 5.13 -36.50
C TYR A 130 -11.85 3.81 -36.62
N GLU A 131 -11.08 3.46 -35.60
CA GLU A 131 -10.31 2.21 -35.60
C GLU A 131 -11.12 1.05 -35.03
N CYS A 132 -10.85 -0.16 -35.51
CA CYS A 132 -11.42 -1.38 -34.93
C CYS A 132 -10.90 -1.59 -33.50
N LEU A 133 -11.79 -2.07 -32.61
CA LEU A 133 -11.50 -2.25 -31.19
C LEU A 133 -10.70 -3.52 -30.89
N VAL A 134 -10.70 -4.51 -31.80
CA VAL A 134 -10.08 -5.81 -31.60
C VAL A 134 -8.59 -5.75 -31.90
N GLU A 135 -7.75 -6.21 -30.96
CA GLU A 135 -6.28 -6.29 -31.14
C GLU A 135 -5.90 -7.16 -32.34
N GLY A 136 -4.94 -6.68 -33.13
CA GLY A 136 -4.58 -7.29 -34.42
C GLY A 136 -5.45 -6.88 -35.61
N CYS A 137 -6.59 -6.19 -35.40
CA CYS A 137 -7.40 -5.64 -36.49
C CYS A 137 -7.01 -4.19 -36.81
N GLY A 138 -6.40 -3.98 -37.99
CA GLY A 138 -5.93 -2.67 -38.48
C GLY A 138 -6.95 -1.89 -39.33
N VAL A 139 -8.22 -2.31 -39.35
CA VAL A 139 -9.24 -1.69 -40.19
C VAL A 139 -9.65 -0.33 -39.63
N LYS A 140 -9.66 0.68 -40.52
CA LYS A 140 -10.17 2.04 -40.24
C LYS A 140 -11.46 2.30 -40.99
N LEU A 141 -12.41 2.91 -40.31
CA LEU A 141 -13.80 3.03 -40.72
C LEU A 141 -14.24 4.51 -40.72
N LYS A 142 -15.23 4.83 -41.56
CA LYS A 142 -15.70 6.21 -41.75
C LYS A 142 -16.67 6.68 -40.67
N SER A 143 -17.44 5.75 -40.08
CA SER A 143 -18.45 6.07 -39.07
C SER A 143 -18.47 5.05 -37.94
N TYR A 144 -18.99 5.47 -36.79
CA TYR A 144 -19.26 4.59 -35.66
C TYR A 144 -20.15 3.39 -36.05
N THR A 145 -21.19 3.64 -36.85
CA THR A 145 -22.13 2.60 -37.34
C THR A 145 -21.41 1.57 -38.20
N SER A 146 -20.55 2.01 -39.12
CA SER A 146 -19.76 1.10 -39.96
C SER A 146 -18.81 0.26 -39.11
N ARG A 147 -18.24 0.81 -38.04
CA ARG A 147 -17.41 0.06 -37.09
C ARG A 147 -18.21 -1.00 -36.34
N GLN A 148 -19.41 -0.67 -35.84
CA GLN A 148 -20.25 -1.67 -35.19
C GLN A 148 -20.59 -2.81 -36.16
N GLN A 149 -20.95 -2.49 -37.39
CA GLN A 149 -21.21 -3.50 -38.41
C GLN A 149 -19.98 -4.39 -38.67
N HIS A 150 -18.79 -3.79 -38.77
CA HIS A 150 -17.54 -4.55 -38.91
C HIS A 150 -17.27 -5.48 -37.72
N LEU A 151 -17.51 -5.04 -36.49
CA LEU A 151 -17.37 -5.88 -35.29
C LEU A 151 -18.34 -7.07 -35.31
N ILE A 152 -19.57 -6.87 -35.78
CA ILE A 152 -20.56 -7.94 -35.93
C ILE A 152 -20.14 -8.90 -37.05
N ASP A 153 -19.79 -8.39 -38.23
CA ASP A 153 -19.57 -9.23 -39.41
C ASP A 153 -18.25 -10.00 -39.34
N LYS A 154 -17.16 -9.33 -38.95
CA LYS A 154 -15.81 -9.89 -38.94
C LYS A 154 -15.41 -10.49 -37.61
N HIS A 155 -15.81 -9.87 -36.51
CA HIS A 155 -15.44 -10.33 -35.16
C HIS A 155 -16.57 -11.05 -34.43
N LYS A 156 -17.75 -11.19 -35.05
CA LYS A 156 -18.92 -11.92 -34.50
C LYS A 156 -19.38 -11.41 -33.14
N PHE A 157 -19.21 -10.11 -32.91
CA PHE A 157 -19.75 -9.46 -31.72
C PHE A 157 -21.29 -9.49 -31.75
N PRO A 158 -21.96 -9.59 -30.59
CA PRO A 158 -23.40 -9.44 -30.51
C PRO A 158 -23.85 -8.07 -31.05
N THR A 159 -25.02 -8.03 -31.68
CA THR A 159 -25.61 -6.78 -32.19
C THR A 159 -25.92 -5.76 -31.09
N SER A 160 -26.06 -6.24 -29.84
CA SER A 160 -26.26 -5.42 -28.65
C SER A 160 -24.97 -4.82 -28.07
N PHE A 161 -23.82 -5.08 -28.69
CA PHE A 161 -22.54 -4.56 -28.20
C PHE A 161 -22.39 -3.07 -28.48
N GLU A 162 -22.36 -2.27 -27.40
CA GLU A 162 -22.04 -0.84 -27.43
C GLU A 162 -20.74 -0.56 -26.69
N PHE A 163 -19.76 -0.02 -27.41
CA PHE A 163 -18.48 0.38 -26.83
C PHE A 163 -18.59 1.62 -25.95
N PHE A 164 -19.40 2.60 -26.35
CA PHE A 164 -19.68 3.78 -25.55
C PHE A 164 -21.04 3.61 -24.88
N ARG A 165 -21.08 2.83 -23.78
CA ARG A 165 -22.27 2.85 -22.93
C ARG A 165 -22.47 4.28 -22.43
N LYS A 166 -23.55 4.91 -22.89
CA LYS A 166 -23.98 6.20 -22.35
C LYS A 166 -24.32 5.97 -20.88
N VAL A 167 -23.49 6.47 -19.97
CA VAL A 167 -23.82 6.47 -18.55
C VAL A 167 -25.13 7.25 -18.42
N LYS A 168 -26.21 6.58 -18.05
CA LYS A 168 -27.47 7.26 -17.75
C LYS A 168 -27.20 8.18 -16.56
N PRO A 169 -27.51 9.49 -16.63
CA PRO A 169 -27.40 10.33 -15.45
C PRO A 169 -28.30 9.73 -14.36
N SER A 170 -27.71 9.43 -13.21
CA SER A 170 -28.45 8.95 -12.04
C SER A 170 -29.46 10.02 -11.63
N LYS A 171 -30.76 9.67 -11.64
CA LYS A 171 -31.85 10.54 -11.18
C LYS A 171 -31.91 10.62 -9.65
N HIS A 172 -30.79 10.75 -8.96
CA HIS A 172 -30.82 11.14 -7.55
C HIS A 172 -30.82 12.66 -7.45
N GLN A 173 -32.03 13.20 -7.52
CA GLN A 173 -32.37 14.54 -7.08
C GLN A 173 -31.99 14.64 -5.60
N ARG A 174 -30.90 15.36 -5.30
CA ARG A 174 -30.62 15.82 -3.93
C ARG A 174 -31.72 16.84 -3.60
N GLN A 175 -32.58 16.46 -2.66
CA GLN A 175 -33.44 17.40 -1.92
C GLN A 175 -32.58 18.15 -0.90
#